data_AF-A0A1G4JYP9-F1
#
_entry.id   AF-A0A1G4JYP9-F1
#
_cell.length_a   1.000
_cell.length_b   1.000
_cell.length_c   1.000
_cell.angle_alpha   90.00
_cell.angle_beta   90.00
_cell.angle_gamma   90.00
#
_symmetry.space_group_name_H-M   'P 1'
#
loop_
_entity.id
_entity.type
_entity.pdbx_description
1 polymer ?
#
loop_
_entity_poly.entity_id
_entity_poly.type
_entity_poly.pdbx_seq_one_letter_code
_entity_poly.pdbx_strand_id
1 'polypeptide(L)'
;MFTSSSLSALLPPPKNAPATSSNDQLQRQITAKNLSDEGTKSNIKPKDPGTTTAEALIARSRISFHEFMPLRQMTSNVSIPLPTDKEIEKTWLDTKNVLDGILSKNTQSIDFDPLRNRSEVKSIEIRNSHEPQGPKKSVKVIKQVSDPLQPKMFKIKKRVAPPVEEPFAPILHKSGSGGFTLTQEEKDDWNIPAAISNWKNPNGYAVDLQNRVASSSKVENTFSGRSSKSLELSNALDLAERKAREEVHLRAEIKKQEAERLTREREEKLRLMALRARERKDHGLAHFFSSADPQADQARQRQIIAEERRKQLELEARQSKWSTADRLRFLAHSQGRDVSEKVIIGAAKTTDSEDIVHDSRLYTKAARRNESQVYDSPLFMQESRSSIYRPKVASYAVERAGDTLRNLNQSTGSNETQNSNHRGPIAFTRAERSESARTENDEAEEREVKRPRNG
;
A
#
# COMPACT_ATOMS: atom_id res chain seq x y z
N MET A 1 35.48 56.85 54.39
CA MET A 1 36.00 55.57 54.92
C MET A 1 34.83 54.77 55.47
N PHE A 2 34.29 53.84 54.69
CA PHE A 2 33.32 52.85 55.17
C PHE A 2 33.76 51.51 54.61
N THR A 3 34.15 50.60 55.50
CA THR A 3 34.61 49.26 55.15
C THR A 3 33.40 48.38 54.85
N SER A 4 33.28 47.89 53.62
CA SER A 4 32.25 46.94 53.22
C SER A 4 32.58 45.55 53.76
N SER A 5 31.92 45.14 54.84
CA SER A 5 32.02 43.78 55.39
C SER A 5 31.22 42.82 54.51
N SER A 6 31.87 41.76 54.02
CA SER A 6 31.20 40.68 53.30
C SER A 6 30.21 39.93 54.20
N LEU A 7 29.09 39.45 53.64
CA LEU A 7 28.03 38.71 54.33
C LEU A 7 28.55 37.45 55.06
N SER A 8 29.70 36.91 54.63
CA SER A 8 30.42 35.82 55.29
C SER A 8 30.94 36.16 56.70
N ALA A 9 31.12 37.44 57.02
CA ALA A 9 31.54 37.88 58.36
C ALA A 9 30.40 37.89 59.40
N LEU A 10 29.14 37.71 58.96
CA LEU A 10 27.95 37.64 59.83
C LEU A 10 27.55 36.20 60.20
N LEU A 11 28.27 35.19 59.71
CA LEU A 11 28.06 33.80 60.10
C LEU A 11 28.91 33.44 61.33
N PRO A 12 28.39 32.65 62.28
CA PRO A 12 29.18 32.16 63.39
C PRO A 12 30.33 31.28 62.89
N PRO A 13 31.52 31.37 63.49
CA PRO A 13 32.66 30.54 63.08
C PRO A 13 32.34 29.04 63.29
N PRO A 14 32.86 28.16 62.43
CA PRO A 14 32.62 26.72 62.54
C PRO A 14 33.21 26.19 63.85
N LYS A 15 32.50 25.26 64.49
CA LYS A 15 32.80 24.76 65.86
C LYS A 15 34.20 24.16 66.07
N ASN A 16 34.96 23.90 65.00
CA ASN A 16 36.30 23.29 65.04
C ASN A 16 37.36 24.11 64.27
N ALA A 17 37.37 25.43 64.41
CA ALA A 17 38.44 26.26 63.84
C ALA A 17 39.67 26.32 64.80
N PRO A 18 40.89 25.96 64.35
CA PRO A 18 42.09 26.13 65.17
C PRO A 18 42.45 27.62 65.29
N ALA A 19 42.71 28.07 66.51
CA ALA A 19 43.09 29.46 66.80
C ALA A 19 44.40 29.82 66.10
N THR A 20 44.36 30.74 65.12
CA THR A 20 45.56 31.35 64.57
C THR A 20 45.39 32.86 64.42
N SER A 21 46.31 33.56 65.07
CA SER A 21 46.51 34.99 65.08
C SER A 21 47.04 35.52 63.74
N SER A 22 46.60 36.73 63.37
CA SER A 22 47.30 37.70 62.52
C SER A 22 47.82 37.21 61.16
N ASN A 23 46.93 37.07 60.16
CA ASN A 23 47.33 36.99 58.74
C ASN A 23 46.68 38.07 57.85
N ASP A 24 46.03 39.07 58.46
CA ASP A 24 45.35 40.16 57.77
C ASP A 24 46.30 41.17 57.09
N GLN A 25 47.58 41.19 57.47
CA GLN A 25 48.56 42.10 56.89
C GLN A 25 49.16 41.56 55.58
N LEU A 26 49.31 40.24 55.43
CA LEU A 26 49.86 39.64 54.21
C LEU A 26 48.86 39.68 53.04
N GLN A 27 47.57 39.49 53.31
CA GLN A 27 46.54 39.57 52.25
C GLN A 27 46.38 41.00 51.70
N ARG A 28 46.53 42.03 52.55
CA ARG A 28 46.47 43.44 52.12
C ARG A 28 47.67 43.85 51.25
N GLN A 29 48.85 43.28 51.48
CA GLN A 29 50.03 43.55 50.65
C GLN A 29 49.93 42.91 49.26
N ILE A 30 49.27 41.76 49.13
CA ILE A 30 49.04 41.09 47.84
C ILE A 30 48.04 41.89 46.99
N THR A 31 46.99 42.43 47.60
CA THR A 31 46.00 43.26 46.87
C THR A 31 46.57 44.61 46.41
N ALA A 32 47.52 45.19 47.15
CA ALA A 32 48.11 46.48 46.81
C ALA A 32 49.13 46.40 45.66
N LYS A 33 49.77 45.24 45.43
CA LYS A 33 50.74 45.06 44.33
C LYS A 33 50.10 44.86 42.95
N ASN A 34 48.82 44.51 42.88
CA ASN A 34 48.11 44.25 41.62
C ASN A 34 47.42 45.51 41.02
N LEU A 35 47.60 46.68 41.64
CA LEU A 35 46.99 47.96 41.22
C LEU A 35 47.98 48.94 40.58
N SER A 36 49.23 48.51 40.33
CA SER A 36 50.23 49.32 39.64
C SER A 36 50.99 48.48 38.63
N ASP A 37 50.36 48.15 37.50
CA ASP A 37 51.09 47.79 36.27
C ASP A 37 50.15 47.94 35.05
N GLU A 38 49.84 49.19 34.72
CA GLU A 38 49.40 49.57 33.38
C GLU A 38 50.65 49.92 32.57
N GLY A 39 50.95 49.07 31.59
CA GLY A 39 51.76 49.44 30.43
C GLY A 39 53.27 49.20 30.51
N THR A 40 53.72 47.99 30.16
CA THR A 40 54.84 47.83 29.20
C THR A 40 54.69 46.52 28.43
N LYS A 41 54.60 46.61 27.10
CA LYS A 41 54.85 45.48 26.21
C LYS A 41 56.33 45.13 26.33
N SER A 42 56.66 44.11 27.12
CA SER A 42 57.99 43.50 27.07
C SER A 42 57.90 42.06 26.57
N ASN A 43 58.64 41.82 25.51
CA ASN A 43 58.78 40.56 24.80
C ASN A 43 59.65 39.64 25.66
N ILE A 44 59.04 38.75 26.44
CA ILE A 44 59.75 37.77 27.27
C ILE A 44 59.87 36.48 26.47
N LYS A 45 61.12 36.18 26.06
CA LYS A 45 61.53 34.91 25.45
C LYS A 45 61.48 33.81 26.53
N PRO A 46 60.86 32.64 26.29
CA PRO A 46 60.66 31.64 27.34
C PRO A 46 61.97 30.92 27.66
N LYS A 47 62.28 30.82 28.94
CA LYS A 47 63.39 30.01 29.48
C LYS A 47 62.78 28.78 30.17
N ASP A 48 63.28 27.63 29.74
CA ASP A 48 63.19 26.28 30.32
C ASP A 48 61.89 25.45 30.12
N PRO A 49 61.99 24.24 29.51
CA PRO A 49 60.87 23.36 29.21
C PRO A 49 60.67 22.32 30.33
N GLY A 50 59.74 22.59 31.24
CA GLY A 50 59.32 21.57 32.18
C GLY A 50 58.26 22.12 33.12
N THR A 51 57.06 21.55 33.06
CA THR A 51 55.95 21.72 34.04
C THR A 51 54.98 22.91 33.91
N THR A 52 54.84 23.56 32.76
CA THR A 52 53.84 24.66 32.57
C THR A 52 53.02 24.57 31.28
N THR A 53 52.87 23.39 30.67
CA THR A 53 52.07 23.26 29.43
C THR A 53 50.57 23.43 29.67
N ALA A 54 50.03 22.94 30.79
CA ALA A 54 48.61 23.08 31.13
C ALA A 54 48.26 24.51 31.58
N GLU A 55 49.07 25.12 32.45
CA GLU A 55 48.86 26.48 32.93
C GLU A 55 49.05 27.53 31.81
N ALA A 56 50.00 27.33 30.89
CA ALA A 56 50.16 28.21 29.74
C ALA A 56 49.02 28.08 28.71
N LEU A 57 48.36 26.92 28.63
CA LEU A 57 47.14 26.72 27.83
C LEU A 57 45.91 27.38 28.49
N ILE A 58 45.81 27.35 29.82
CA ILE A 58 44.78 28.06 30.59
C ILE A 58 44.99 29.58 30.49
N ALA A 59 46.24 30.07 30.51
CA ALA A 59 46.56 31.47 30.29
C ALA A 59 46.28 31.96 28.84
N ARG A 60 46.15 31.04 27.88
CA ARG A 60 45.64 31.33 26.52
C ARG A 60 44.11 31.39 26.43
N SER A 61 43.38 30.89 27.43
CA SER A 61 41.94 30.96 27.46
C SER A 61 41.49 32.37 27.87
N ARG A 62 40.62 32.99 27.06
CA ARG A 62 40.10 34.34 27.29
C ARG A 62 38.97 34.39 28.33
N ILE A 63 38.73 33.30 29.05
CA ILE A 63 37.51 33.10 29.83
C ILE A 63 37.86 33.21 31.30
N SER A 64 37.15 34.10 32.01
CA SER A 64 37.26 34.24 33.46
C SER A 64 36.02 33.69 34.15
N PHE A 65 36.18 33.09 35.33
CA PHE A 65 35.04 32.64 36.15
C PHE A 65 34.06 33.77 36.47
N HIS A 66 34.55 35.02 36.55
CA HIS A 66 33.73 36.19 36.80
C HIS A 66 32.66 36.41 35.70
N GLU A 67 32.91 35.95 34.47
CA GLU A 67 31.95 36.06 33.35
C GLU A 67 30.71 35.17 33.54
N PHE A 68 30.78 34.13 34.36
CA PHE A 68 29.64 33.25 34.66
C PHE A 68 28.76 33.78 35.80
N MET A 69 29.26 34.72 36.60
CA MET A 69 28.54 35.22 37.78
C MET A 69 27.68 36.44 37.43
N PRO A 70 26.37 36.41 37.71
CA PRO A 70 25.52 37.58 37.47
C PRO A 70 25.86 38.73 38.44
N LEU A 71 26.23 39.88 37.87
CA LEU A 71 26.69 41.07 38.60
C LEU A 71 25.69 41.58 39.67
N ARG A 72 24.38 41.50 39.40
CA ARG A 72 23.34 41.92 40.35
C ARG A 72 23.24 41.03 41.59
N GLN A 73 23.69 39.78 41.52
CA GLN A 73 23.70 38.87 42.69
C GLN A 73 24.93 39.11 43.56
N MET A 74 26.08 39.45 42.96
CA MET A 74 27.31 39.77 43.70
C MET A 74 27.19 41.09 44.45
N THR A 75 26.52 42.06 43.84
CA THR A 75 26.35 43.42 44.36
C THR A 75 24.89 43.80 44.15
N SER A 76 24.10 43.73 45.23
CA SER A 76 22.65 43.95 45.19
C SER A 76 22.25 45.36 44.71
N ASN A 77 23.11 46.35 44.96
CA ASN A 77 22.87 47.76 44.63
C ASN A 77 23.72 48.26 43.46
N VAL A 78 23.94 47.44 42.42
CA VAL A 78 24.60 47.92 41.19
C VAL A 78 23.68 48.89 40.46
N SER A 79 24.07 50.16 40.46
CA SER A 79 23.49 51.15 39.56
C SER A 79 24.07 50.94 38.16
N ILE A 80 23.20 50.67 37.19
CA ILE A 80 23.54 50.68 35.77
C ILE A 80 23.02 52.03 35.25
N PRO A 81 23.84 53.09 35.26
CA PRO A 81 23.39 54.41 34.86
C PRO A 81 23.04 54.41 33.38
N LEU A 82 22.02 55.18 33.01
CA LEU A 82 21.79 55.52 31.61
C LEU A 82 22.98 56.36 31.11
N PRO A 83 23.37 56.24 29.83
CA PRO A 83 24.38 57.12 29.23
C PRO A 83 24.01 58.58 29.44
N THR A 84 25.01 59.42 29.67
CA THR A 84 24.76 60.85 29.88
C THR A 84 24.37 61.53 28.56
N ASP A 85 23.55 62.59 28.62
CA ASP A 85 23.12 63.32 27.42
C ASP A 85 24.30 63.82 26.56
N LYS A 86 25.40 64.24 27.21
CA LYS A 86 26.64 64.67 26.53
C LYS A 86 27.34 63.52 25.79
N GLU A 87 27.33 62.31 26.36
CA GLU A 87 27.88 61.12 25.70
C GLU A 87 27.00 60.67 24.53
N ILE A 88 25.68 60.78 24.69
CA ILE A 88 24.71 60.51 23.61
C ILE A 88 24.92 61.48 22.46
N GLU A 89 25.03 62.78 22.73
CA GLU A 89 25.29 63.78 21.69
C GLU A 89 26.63 63.56 20.98
N LYS A 90 27.69 63.26 21.72
CA LYS A 90 29.01 62.98 21.15
C LYS A 90 28.98 61.75 20.24
N THR A 91 28.43 60.64 20.73
CA THR A 91 28.33 59.40 19.95
C THR A 91 27.40 59.58 18.74
N TRP A 92 26.32 60.34 18.88
CA TRP A 92 25.42 60.69 17.78
C TRP A 92 26.12 61.52 16.71
N LEU A 93 26.90 62.55 17.08
CA LEU A 93 27.66 63.36 16.13
C LEU A 93 28.71 62.52 15.39
N ASP A 94 29.45 61.68 16.12
CA ASP A 94 30.48 60.82 15.54
C ASP A 94 29.86 59.80 14.56
N THR A 95 28.78 59.11 14.97
CA THR A 95 28.08 58.15 14.12
C THR A 95 27.41 58.82 12.92
N LYS A 96 26.79 59.99 13.11
CA LYS A 96 26.20 60.78 12.03
C LYS A 96 27.25 61.19 11.01
N ASN A 97 28.40 61.70 11.43
CA ASN A 97 29.49 62.09 10.52
C ASN A 97 30.00 60.89 9.70
N VAL A 98 30.11 59.72 10.31
CA VAL A 98 30.48 58.48 9.61
C VAL A 98 29.41 58.08 8.59
N LEU A 99 28.13 58.11 8.99
CA LEU A 99 27.01 57.75 8.12
C LEU A 99 26.85 58.74 6.96
N ASP A 100 26.93 60.04 7.22
CA ASP A 100 26.92 61.09 6.19
C ASP A 100 28.11 60.91 5.22
N GLY A 101 29.27 60.49 5.73
CA GLY A 101 30.44 60.11 4.93
C GLY A 101 30.23 58.86 4.06
N ILE A 102 29.44 57.88 4.52
CA ILE A 102 29.08 56.68 3.74
C ILE A 102 27.99 57.03 2.71
N LEU A 103 26.96 57.77 3.12
CA LEU A 103 25.85 58.19 2.28
C LEU A 103 26.35 59.05 1.12
N SER A 104 27.19 60.07 1.40
CA SER A 104 27.78 60.91 0.36
C SER A 104 28.63 60.12 -0.65
N LYS A 105 29.32 59.06 -0.23
CA LYS A 105 30.06 58.18 -1.13
C LYS A 105 29.14 57.29 -1.98
N ASN A 106 28.03 56.82 -1.39
CA ASN A 106 27.10 55.92 -2.07
C ASN A 106 26.24 56.69 -3.09
N THR A 107 25.75 57.89 -2.74
CA THR A 107 24.93 58.73 -3.63
C THR A 107 25.74 59.33 -4.79
N GLN A 108 27.03 59.61 -4.60
CA GLN A 108 27.94 60.07 -5.67
C GLN A 108 28.07 59.09 -6.85
N SER A 109 27.67 57.83 -6.70
CA SER A 109 27.69 56.87 -7.80
C SER A 109 26.49 57.00 -8.75
N ILE A 110 25.48 57.82 -8.38
CA ILE A 110 24.22 58.00 -9.11
C ILE A 110 24.27 59.28 -9.97
N ASP A 111 24.92 60.34 -9.50
CA ASP A 111 25.01 61.63 -10.19
C ASP A 111 26.42 61.85 -10.78
N PHE A 112 26.60 61.57 -12.07
CA PHE A 112 27.82 61.90 -12.80
C PHE A 112 27.86 63.41 -13.14
N ASP A 113 28.43 64.22 -12.24
CA ASP A 113 28.73 65.63 -12.52
C ASP A 113 30.18 65.81 -13.03
N PRO A 114 30.41 66.09 -14.32
CA PRO A 114 31.76 66.22 -14.89
C PRO A 114 32.52 67.48 -14.42
N LEU A 115 31.81 68.47 -13.85
CA LEU A 115 32.37 69.77 -13.48
C LEU A 115 32.93 69.82 -12.04
N ARG A 116 32.64 68.83 -11.20
CA ARG A 116 33.00 68.83 -9.77
C ARG A 116 34.43 68.36 -9.49
N ASN A 117 35.11 67.77 -10.48
CA ASN A 117 36.47 67.24 -10.35
C ASN A 117 37.57 68.26 -10.69
N ARG A 118 37.36 69.55 -10.39
CA ARG A 118 38.36 70.58 -10.70
C ARG A 118 39.30 70.83 -9.49
N SER A 119 40.47 70.19 -9.58
CA SER A 119 41.76 70.64 -9.04
C SER A 119 41.88 70.92 -7.52
N GLU A 120 41.73 69.90 -6.67
CA GLU A 120 42.42 69.90 -5.38
C GLU A 120 43.84 69.35 -5.57
N VAL A 121 44.85 70.22 -5.48
CA VAL A 121 46.27 69.82 -5.45
C VAL A 121 46.69 69.66 -4.00
N LYS A 122 46.96 68.42 -3.56
CA LYS A 122 47.44 68.14 -2.20
C LYS A 122 48.95 67.93 -2.24
N SER A 123 49.70 68.77 -1.55
CA SER A 123 51.14 68.57 -1.33
C SER A 123 51.36 67.75 -0.08
N ILE A 124 52.02 66.60 -0.21
CA ILE A 124 52.36 65.71 0.90
C ILE A 124 53.87 65.61 1.01
N GLU A 125 54.41 65.73 2.21
CA GLU A 125 55.83 65.44 2.48
C GLU A 125 55.99 63.97 2.80
N ILE A 126 56.76 63.25 1.99
CA ILE A 126 57.03 61.82 2.21
C ILE A 126 58.48 61.67 2.70
N ARG A 127 58.65 60.94 3.80
CA ARG A 127 59.95 60.42 4.24
C ARG A 127 60.14 59.03 3.66
N ASN A 128 61.35 58.74 3.17
CA ASN A 128 61.67 57.42 2.65
C ASN A 128 61.73 56.41 3.81
N SER A 129 61.04 55.27 3.69
CA SER A 129 61.01 54.25 4.74
C SER A 129 62.38 53.62 5.00
N HIS A 130 63.26 53.61 3.99
CA HIS A 130 64.61 53.06 4.08
C HIS A 130 65.65 54.04 4.65
N GLU A 131 65.33 55.34 4.76
CA GLU A 131 66.27 56.34 5.27
C GLU A 131 65.50 57.44 6.05
N PRO A 132 65.24 57.23 7.36
CA PRO A 132 64.35 58.09 8.14
C PRO A 132 64.94 59.49 8.45
N GLN A 133 66.25 59.68 8.29
CA GLN A 133 66.96 60.96 8.45
C GLN A 133 67.24 61.69 7.12
N GLY A 134 66.83 61.12 5.99
CA GLY A 134 67.04 61.70 4.67
C GLY A 134 66.15 62.93 4.39
N PRO A 135 66.47 63.73 3.35
CA PRO A 135 65.69 64.92 3.00
C PRO A 135 64.26 64.55 2.62
N LYS A 136 63.30 65.32 3.17
CA LYS A 136 61.88 65.14 2.87
C LYS A 136 61.62 65.42 1.39
N LYS A 137 60.89 64.53 0.71
CA LYS A 137 60.45 64.75 -0.68
C LYS A 137 59.03 65.28 -0.67
N SER A 138 58.80 66.44 -1.27
CA SER A 138 57.46 66.98 -1.46
C SER A 138 56.83 66.40 -2.73
N VAL A 139 55.71 65.70 -2.57
CA VAL A 139 54.96 65.09 -3.68
C VAL A 139 53.63 65.81 -3.83
N LYS A 140 53.35 66.29 -5.04
CA LYS A 140 52.05 66.86 -5.40
C LYS A 140 51.15 65.74 -5.91
N VAL A 141 50.10 65.44 -5.15
CA VAL A 141 49.07 64.47 -5.54
C VAL A 141 47.95 65.24 -6.25
N ILE A 142 47.73 64.90 -7.51
CA ILE A 142 46.71 65.49 -8.37
C ILE A 142 45.77 64.36 -8.80
N LYS A 143 44.45 64.54 -8.64
CA LYS A 143 43.46 63.61 -9.17
C LYS A 143 43.43 63.75 -10.70
N GLN A 144 43.75 62.68 -11.41
CA GLN A 144 43.66 62.67 -12.88
C GLN A 144 42.19 62.84 -13.31
N VAL A 145 41.96 63.68 -14.32
CA VAL A 145 40.64 63.87 -14.93
C VAL A 145 40.28 62.58 -15.68
N SER A 146 39.14 61.97 -15.34
CA SER A 146 38.62 60.76 -15.96
C SER A 146 37.66 61.08 -17.11
N ASP A 147 37.66 60.25 -18.16
CA ASP A 147 36.74 60.38 -19.29
C ASP A 147 35.31 59.97 -18.87
N PRO A 148 34.29 60.83 -19.08
CA PRO A 148 32.90 60.51 -18.73
C PRO A 148 32.27 59.41 -19.61
N LEU A 149 32.78 59.15 -20.82
CA LEU A 149 32.26 58.13 -21.73
C LEU A 149 33.00 56.79 -21.61
N GLN A 150 34.06 56.75 -20.80
CA GLN A 150 34.88 55.56 -20.67
C GLN A 150 34.11 54.45 -19.92
N PRO A 151 33.91 53.27 -20.54
CA PRO A 151 33.27 52.16 -19.86
C PRO A 151 34.17 51.61 -18.74
N LYS A 152 33.56 50.89 -17.80
CA LYS A 152 34.27 50.29 -16.67
C LYS A 152 35.35 49.30 -17.13
N MET A 153 36.62 49.65 -16.96
CA MET A 153 37.76 48.81 -17.39
C MET A 153 37.96 47.54 -16.53
N PHE A 154 37.52 47.56 -15.27
CA PHE A 154 37.77 46.46 -14.33
C PHE A 154 36.55 45.55 -14.20
N LYS A 155 36.75 44.26 -14.49
CA LYS A 155 35.79 43.21 -14.12
C LYS A 155 35.72 43.16 -12.59
N ILE A 156 34.53 43.35 -12.01
CA ILE A 156 34.34 43.16 -10.56
C ILE A 156 34.67 41.70 -10.25
N LYS A 157 35.68 41.47 -9.41
CA LYS A 157 36.09 40.10 -9.03
C LYS A 157 34.92 39.37 -8.35
N LYS A 158 34.84 38.06 -8.58
CA LYS A 158 33.91 37.13 -7.90
C LYS A 158 34.04 37.32 -6.39
N ARG A 159 32.91 37.42 -5.67
CA ARG A 159 32.88 37.59 -4.22
C ARG A 159 33.70 36.46 -3.58
N VAL A 160 34.80 36.83 -2.94
CA VAL A 160 35.61 35.89 -2.14
C VAL A 160 35.01 35.88 -0.74
N ALA A 161 34.89 34.69 -0.14
CA ALA A 161 34.45 34.57 1.24
C ALA A 161 35.39 35.39 2.14
N PRO A 162 34.86 36.19 3.08
CA PRO A 162 35.69 36.94 4.00
C PRO A 162 36.59 35.99 4.83
N PRO A 163 37.82 36.40 5.17
CA PRO A 163 38.65 35.61 6.07
C PRO A 163 37.96 35.49 7.43
N VAL A 164 37.82 34.26 7.93
CA VAL A 164 37.24 33.93 9.24
C VAL A 164 38.30 34.06 10.33
N GLU A 165 38.96 35.21 10.41
CA GLU A 165 39.97 35.48 11.45
C GLU A 165 39.36 36.13 12.70
N GLU A 166 38.04 36.06 12.86
CA GLU A 166 37.42 36.32 14.15
C GLU A 166 37.72 35.15 15.10
N PRO A 167 38.40 35.41 16.23
CA PRO A 167 38.65 34.37 17.22
C PRO A 167 37.33 33.83 17.76
N PHE A 168 37.20 32.51 17.91
CA PHE A 168 35.97 31.88 18.39
C PHE A 168 35.53 32.51 19.73
N ALA A 169 34.28 32.94 19.80
CA ALA A 169 33.68 33.43 21.04
C ALA A 169 33.40 32.24 21.97
N PRO A 170 33.80 32.31 23.25
CA PRO A 170 33.63 31.20 24.18
C PRO A 170 32.14 30.97 24.51
N ILE A 171 31.73 29.70 24.53
CA ILE A 171 30.36 29.31 24.90
C ILE A 171 30.31 29.08 26.42
N LEU A 172 29.58 29.93 27.14
CA LEU A 172 29.52 29.93 28.60
C LEU A 172 28.27 29.19 29.11
N HIS A 173 28.34 27.87 29.25
CA HIS A 173 27.28 27.07 29.87
C HIS A 173 27.35 27.10 31.40
N LYS A 174 26.20 27.00 32.09
CA LYS A 174 26.17 26.79 33.54
C LYS A 174 26.81 25.43 33.89
N SER A 175 27.53 25.33 35.01
CA SER A 175 27.94 24.03 35.54
C SER A 175 26.68 23.19 35.79
N GLY A 176 26.60 22.02 35.15
CA GLY A 176 25.41 21.17 35.09
C GLY A 176 24.60 21.28 33.78
N SER A 177 24.65 22.40 33.05
CA SER A 177 23.94 22.53 31.76
C SER A 177 24.62 21.76 30.63
N GLY A 178 25.94 21.55 30.69
CA GLY A 178 26.69 20.76 29.71
C GLY A 178 26.85 19.28 30.08
N GLY A 179 26.26 18.85 31.20
CA GLY A 179 26.52 17.54 31.77
C GLY A 179 25.65 17.23 32.98
N PHE A 180 24.32 17.33 32.84
CA PHE A 180 23.51 16.34 33.52
C PHE A 180 23.92 15.01 32.89
N THR A 181 24.66 14.19 33.64
CA THR A 181 24.78 12.78 33.28
C THR A 181 23.37 12.25 33.37
N LEU A 182 22.69 12.19 32.21
CA LEU A 182 21.34 11.67 32.11
C LEU A 182 21.30 10.36 32.88
N THR A 183 20.31 10.20 33.75
CA THR A 183 20.13 8.89 34.39
C THR A 183 19.87 7.86 33.29
N GLN A 184 20.21 6.60 33.54
CA GLN A 184 19.97 5.55 32.54
C GLN A 184 18.48 5.47 32.19
N GLU A 185 17.61 5.68 33.18
CA GLU A 185 16.16 5.75 33.03
C GLU A 185 15.73 6.90 32.10
N GLU A 186 16.23 8.12 32.33
CA GLU A 186 15.94 9.25 31.43
C GLU A 186 16.45 8.98 30.00
N LYS A 187 17.59 8.33 29.86
CA LYS A 187 18.12 7.98 28.54
C LYS A 187 17.24 6.97 27.82
N ASP A 188 16.70 6.00 28.55
CA ASP A 188 15.83 4.96 28.00
C ASP A 188 14.44 5.52 27.65
N ASP A 189 13.88 6.41 28.47
CA ASP A 189 12.61 7.11 28.20
C ASP A 189 12.68 7.98 26.94
N TRP A 190 13.84 8.61 26.71
CA TRP A 190 14.11 9.41 25.53
C TRP A 190 14.73 8.60 24.37
N ASN A 191 14.82 7.28 24.49
CA ASN A 191 15.31 6.42 23.42
C ASN A 191 14.20 6.18 22.37
N ILE A 192 14.21 7.02 21.33
CA ILE A 192 13.24 6.93 20.24
C ILE A 192 13.57 5.70 19.37
N PRO A 193 12.64 4.74 19.21
CA PRO A 193 12.87 3.55 18.40
C PRO A 193 13.08 3.90 16.92
N ALA A 194 13.85 3.06 16.22
CA ALA A 194 14.13 3.26 14.80
C ALA A 194 12.84 3.28 13.96
N ALA A 195 12.73 4.25 13.05
CA ALA A 195 11.59 4.37 12.16
C ALA A 195 11.64 3.30 11.06
N ILE A 196 10.78 2.29 11.17
CA ILE A 196 10.63 1.21 10.18
C ILE A 196 9.34 1.44 9.42
N SER A 197 9.45 1.71 8.12
CA SER A 197 8.28 1.97 7.28
C SER A 197 7.88 0.76 6.46
N ASN A 198 6.57 0.60 6.21
CA ASN A 198 6.03 -0.46 5.35
C ASN A 198 6.21 -0.17 3.85
N TRP A 199 6.45 1.08 3.46
CA TRP A 199 6.49 1.49 2.06
C TRP A 199 7.88 1.77 1.51
N LYS A 200 8.79 2.30 2.33
CA LYS A 200 10.08 2.82 1.88
C LYS A 200 11.22 2.20 2.68
N ASN A 201 12.21 1.70 1.94
CA ASN A 201 13.45 1.20 2.49
C ASN A 201 14.60 1.67 1.56
N PRO A 202 14.97 2.95 1.61
CA PRO A 202 15.89 3.55 0.63
C PRO A 202 17.28 2.91 0.68
N ASN A 203 17.74 2.57 1.88
CA ASN A 203 19.04 1.92 2.10
C ASN A 203 18.96 0.39 2.02
N GLY A 204 17.79 -0.19 1.73
CA GLY A 204 17.64 -1.64 1.54
C GLY A 204 17.91 -2.50 2.78
N TYR A 205 17.73 -1.98 4.00
CA TYR A 205 17.98 -2.73 5.22
C TYR A 205 17.14 -4.01 5.29
N ALA A 206 17.79 -5.13 5.63
CA ALA A 206 17.11 -6.36 5.98
C ALA A 206 16.46 -6.17 7.35
N VAL A 207 15.13 -6.06 7.38
CA VAL A 207 14.36 -5.84 8.61
C VAL A 207 13.44 -7.02 8.80
N ASP A 208 13.46 -7.58 10.00
CA ASP A 208 12.64 -8.72 10.41
C ASP A 208 11.15 -8.46 10.19
N LEU A 209 10.40 -9.54 9.93
CA LEU A 209 8.97 -9.47 9.67
C LEU A 209 8.19 -8.89 10.86
N GLN A 210 8.58 -9.23 12.10
CA GLN A 210 7.93 -8.70 13.30
C GLN A 210 8.00 -7.17 13.33
N ASN A 211 9.17 -6.59 13.08
CA ASN A 211 9.37 -5.14 13.14
C ASN A 211 8.71 -4.41 11.96
N ARG A 212 8.56 -5.06 10.80
CA ARG A 212 7.77 -4.52 9.68
C ARG A 212 6.28 -4.53 10.02
N VAL A 213 5.77 -5.67 10.48
CA VAL A 213 4.34 -5.89 10.73
C VAL A 213 3.85 -5.15 11.98
N ALA A 214 4.71 -4.90 12.98
CA ALA A 214 4.37 -4.25 14.25
C ALA A 214 3.75 -2.85 14.09
N SER A 215 4.08 -2.12 13.03
CA SER A 215 3.50 -0.79 12.76
C SER A 215 2.11 -0.85 12.11
N SER A 216 1.73 -2.02 11.59
CA SER A 216 0.38 -2.24 11.11
C SER A 216 -0.52 -2.25 12.34
N SER A 217 -1.19 -1.13 12.59
CA SER A 217 -2.39 -1.04 13.41
C SER A 217 -3.56 -1.82 12.80
N LYS A 218 -3.28 -2.98 12.21
CA LYS A 218 -4.18 -4.14 12.30
C LYS A 218 -4.15 -4.61 13.76
N VAL A 219 -4.58 -3.68 14.62
CA VAL A 219 -5.40 -3.82 15.80
C VAL A 219 -5.76 -5.27 15.90
N GLU A 220 -5.30 -5.92 16.97
CA GLU A 220 -5.87 -7.18 17.43
C GLU A 220 -7.34 -7.12 17.07
N ASN A 221 -7.77 -7.97 16.16
CA ASN A 221 -9.13 -7.94 15.66
C ASN A 221 -9.98 -8.52 16.80
N THR A 222 -10.05 -7.80 17.91
CA THR A 222 -10.99 -7.92 19.02
C THR A 222 -12.34 -7.46 18.50
N PHE A 223 -12.73 -7.99 17.33
CA PHE A 223 -14.11 -8.20 16.95
C PHE A 223 -14.68 -9.29 17.88
N SER A 224 -14.63 -9.01 19.19
CA SER A 224 -15.23 -9.77 20.26
C SER A 224 -16.70 -9.36 20.36
N GLY A 225 -17.42 -9.50 19.24
CA GLY A 225 -18.78 -9.00 19.15
C GLY A 225 -19.42 -9.27 17.81
N ARG A 226 -19.65 -10.54 17.46
CA ARG A 226 -20.82 -10.83 16.61
C ARG A 226 -22.02 -10.22 17.33
N SER A 227 -22.70 -9.28 16.69
CA SER A 227 -23.80 -8.55 17.30
C SER A 227 -24.85 -9.54 17.82
N SER A 228 -25.31 -9.40 19.07
CA SER A 228 -26.38 -10.23 19.64
C SER A 228 -27.62 -10.27 18.75
N LYS A 229 -27.91 -9.14 18.08
CA LYS A 229 -28.99 -9.00 17.10
C LYS A 229 -28.84 -9.93 15.89
N SER A 230 -27.61 -10.22 15.46
CA SER A 230 -27.36 -11.16 14.36
C SER A 230 -27.66 -12.60 14.77
N LEU A 231 -27.44 -12.96 16.05
CA LEU A 231 -27.80 -14.28 16.59
C LEU A 231 -29.31 -14.41 16.82
N GLU A 232 -29.95 -13.35 17.32
CA GLU A 232 -31.40 -13.29 17.46
C GLU A 232 -32.09 -13.42 16.10
N LEU A 233 -31.57 -12.73 15.08
CA LEU A 233 -32.07 -12.82 13.72
C LEU A 233 -31.92 -14.23 13.12
N SER A 234 -30.76 -14.88 13.28
CA SER A 234 -30.57 -16.25 12.77
C SER A 234 -31.53 -17.22 13.43
N ASN A 235 -31.74 -17.11 14.74
CA ASN A 235 -32.67 -17.96 15.47
C ASN A 235 -34.13 -17.71 15.04
N ALA A 236 -34.51 -16.45 14.82
CA ALA A 236 -35.84 -16.09 14.34
C ALA A 236 -36.12 -16.65 12.94
N LEU A 237 -35.13 -16.61 12.03
CA LEU A 237 -35.23 -17.19 10.70
C LEU A 237 -35.36 -18.72 10.75
N ASP A 238 -34.56 -19.40 11.58
CA ASP A 238 -34.65 -20.86 11.74
C ASP A 238 -36.02 -21.30 12.29
N LEU A 239 -36.60 -20.55 13.24
CA LEU A 239 -37.92 -20.84 13.80
C LEU A 239 -39.03 -20.58 12.78
N ALA A 240 -38.95 -19.47 12.05
CA ALA A 240 -39.92 -19.15 11.00
C ALA A 240 -39.89 -20.22 9.89
N GLU A 241 -38.71 -20.69 9.51
CA GLU A 241 -38.56 -21.73 8.50
C GLU A 241 -39.16 -23.07 8.95
N ARG A 242 -38.89 -23.52 10.19
CA ARG A 242 -39.47 -24.77 10.72
C ARG A 242 -41.00 -24.70 10.72
N LYS A 243 -41.57 -23.59 11.20
CA LYS A 243 -43.02 -23.38 11.21
C LYS A 243 -43.61 -23.38 9.80
N ALA A 244 -42.96 -22.73 8.84
CA ALA A 244 -43.42 -22.71 7.46
C ALA A 244 -43.40 -24.12 6.83
N ARG A 245 -42.37 -24.92 7.11
CA ARG A 245 -42.27 -26.32 6.63
C ARG A 245 -43.36 -27.20 7.24
N GLU A 246 -43.62 -27.07 8.54
CA GLU A 246 -44.70 -27.78 9.24
C GLU A 246 -46.08 -27.42 8.67
N GLU A 247 -46.36 -26.13 8.44
CA GLU A 247 -47.63 -25.70 7.84
C GLU A 247 -47.81 -26.23 6.42
N VAL A 248 -46.75 -26.23 5.60
CA VAL A 248 -46.80 -26.80 4.24
C VAL A 248 -47.03 -28.31 4.29
N HIS A 249 -46.37 -29.02 5.21
CA HIS A 249 -46.56 -30.46 5.41
C HIS A 249 -48.00 -30.79 5.80
N LEU A 250 -48.54 -30.12 6.82
CA LEU A 250 -49.91 -30.31 7.27
C LEU A 250 -50.93 -30.01 6.17
N ARG A 251 -50.73 -28.93 5.40
CA ARG A 251 -51.60 -28.62 4.24
C ARG A 251 -51.53 -29.70 3.17
N ALA A 252 -50.34 -30.24 2.90
CA ALA A 252 -50.16 -31.33 1.96
C ALA A 252 -50.85 -32.62 2.43
N GLU A 253 -50.77 -32.93 3.73
CA GLU A 253 -51.45 -34.09 4.33
C GLU A 253 -52.97 -33.96 4.29
N ILE A 254 -53.53 -32.79 4.67
CA ILE A 254 -54.97 -32.54 4.60
C ILE A 254 -55.46 -32.66 3.16
N LYS A 255 -54.75 -32.05 2.21
CA LYS A 255 -55.09 -32.13 0.77
C LYS A 255 -55.00 -33.57 0.25
N LYS A 256 -54.05 -34.37 0.74
CA LYS A 256 -53.93 -35.79 0.41
C LYS A 256 -55.11 -36.58 0.95
N GLN A 257 -55.48 -36.39 2.22
CA GLN A 257 -56.65 -37.04 2.82
C GLN A 257 -57.95 -36.66 2.11
N GLU A 258 -58.13 -35.39 1.73
CA GLU A 258 -59.28 -34.95 0.96
C GLU A 258 -59.31 -35.59 -0.43
N ALA A 259 -58.18 -35.66 -1.12
CA ALA A 259 -58.08 -36.35 -2.41
C ALA A 259 -58.38 -37.86 -2.28
N GLU A 260 -57.88 -38.53 -1.24
CA GLU A 260 -58.20 -39.93 -0.94
C GLU A 260 -59.70 -40.12 -0.63
N ARG A 261 -60.31 -39.18 0.09
CA ARG A 261 -61.75 -39.20 0.37
C ARG A 261 -62.57 -38.99 -0.90
N LEU A 262 -62.23 -37.98 -1.73
CA LEU A 262 -62.91 -37.70 -2.99
C LEU A 262 -62.78 -38.87 -3.98
N THR A 263 -61.62 -39.53 -4.02
CA THR A 263 -61.43 -40.73 -4.86
C THR A 263 -62.25 -41.90 -4.35
N ARG A 264 -62.33 -42.13 -3.02
CA ARG A 264 -63.21 -43.15 -2.41
C ARG A 264 -64.69 -42.88 -2.68
N GLU A 265 -65.16 -41.65 -2.48
CA GLU A 265 -66.55 -41.25 -2.78
C GLU A 265 -66.85 -41.42 -4.29
N ARG A 266 -65.88 -41.12 -5.16
CA ARG A 266 -66.00 -41.35 -6.61
C ARG A 266 -66.09 -42.84 -6.94
N GLU A 267 -65.28 -43.69 -6.32
CA GLU A 267 -65.35 -45.15 -6.48
C GLU A 267 -66.69 -45.71 -5.99
N GLU A 268 -67.16 -45.31 -4.81
CA GLU A 268 -68.46 -45.74 -4.26
C GLU A 268 -69.62 -45.32 -5.17
N LYS A 269 -69.59 -44.08 -5.68
CA LYS A 269 -70.59 -43.58 -6.63
C LYS A 269 -70.59 -44.37 -7.93
N LEU A 270 -69.41 -44.67 -8.49
CA LEU A 270 -69.27 -45.50 -9.69
C LEU A 270 -69.74 -46.94 -9.42
N ARG A 271 -69.45 -47.49 -8.23
CA ARG A 271 -69.90 -48.82 -7.80
C ARG A 271 -71.42 -48.90 -7.70
N LEU A 272 -72.07 -47.90 -7.10
CA LEU A 272 -73.54 -47.83 -7.03
C LEU A 272 -74.15 -47.69 -8.42
N MET A 273 -73.57 -46.87 -9.28
CA MET A 273 -74.02 -46.70 -10.66
C MET A 273 -73.89 -48.01 -11.46
N ALA A 274 -72.81 -48.75 -11.26
CA ALA A 274 -72.59 -50.06 -11.86
C ALA A 274 -73.57 -51.13 -11.33
N LEU A 275 -73.86 -51.15 -10.03
CA LEU A 275 -74.91 -52.01 -9.44
C LEU A 275 -76.27 -51.69 -10.05
N ARG A 276 -76.65 -50.40 -10.11
CA ARG A 276 -77.90 -49.96 -10.73
C ARG A 276 -77.97 -50.30 -12.23
N ALA A 277 -76.84 -50.23 -12.95
CA ALA A 277 -76.77 -50.66 -14.35
C ALA A 277 -76.91 -52.18 -14.50
N ARG A 278 -76.37 -52.97 -13.56
CA ARG A 278 -76.57 -54.42 -13.50
C ARG A 278 -78.03 -54.78 -13.18
N GLU A 279 -78.65 -54.16 -12.18
CA GLU A 279 -80.07 -54.36 -11.88
C GLU A 279 -80.96 -54.02 -13.07
N ARG A 280 -80.70 -52.90 -13.78
CA ARG A 280 -81.42 -52.56 -15.02
C ARG A 280 -81.16 -53.56 -16.14
N LYS A 281 -79.98 -54.16 -16.22
CA LYS A 281 -79.67 -55.23 -17.18
C LYS A 281 -80.36 -56.54 -16.79
N ASP A 282 -80.42 -56.89 -15.51
CA ASP A 282 -81.07 -58.10 -15.01
C ASP A 282 -82.61 -57.99 -15.12
N HIS A 283 -83.17 -56.81 -14.86
CA HIS A 283 -84.57 -56.49 -15.16
C HIS A 283 -84.84 -56.39 -16.67
N GLY A 284 -83.88 -55.89 -17.46
CA GLY A 284 -83.93 -55.93 -18.93
C GLY A 284 -83.86 -57.35 -19.48
N LEU A 285 -83.11 -58.25 -18.83
CA LEU A 285 -83.05 -59.67 -19.16
C LEU A 285 -84.38 -60.36 -18.80
N ALA A 286 -84.96 -60.04 -17.64
CA ALA A 286 -86.27 -60.56 -17.22
C ALA A 286 -87.42 -60.15 -18.17
N HIS A 287 -87.33 -58.98 -18.82
CA HIS A 287 -88.29 -58.58 -19.86
C HIS A 287 -88.11 -59.32 -21.20
N PHE A 288 -86.93 -59.90 -21.46
CA PHE A 288 -86.66 -60.75 -22.63
C PHE A 288 -87.09 -62.21 -22.47
N PHE A 289 -87.40 -62.68 -21.25
CA PHE A 289 -87.81 -64.06 -20.98
C PHE A 289 -89.34 -64.28 -20.91
N SER A 290 -90.16 -63.24 -21.18
CA SER A 290 -91.63 -63.30 -21.06
C SER A 290 -92.39 -63.23 -22.41
N SER A 291 -91.81 -63.73 -23.50
CA SER A 291 -92.56 -63.88 -24.77
C SER A 291 -92.29 -65.23 -25.44
N ALA A 292 -93.30 -66.08 -25.30
CA ALA A 292 -93.73 -67.28 -26.02
C ALA A 292 -92.91 -67.85 -27.20
N ASP A 293 -92.76 -69.18 -27.17
CA ASP A 293 -92.52 -70.14 -28.27
C ASP A 293 -93.43 -69.92 -29.52
N PRO A 294 -93.18 -70.50 -30.73
CA PRO A 294 -92.32 -71.65 -31.10
C PRO A 294 -91.50 -71.52 -32.42
N GLN A 295 -90.44 -72.33 -32.60
CA GLN A 295 -90.07 -73.09 -33.84
C GLN A 295 -88.56 -73.39 -33.93
N ALA A 296 -88.25 -74.67 -34.05
CA ALA A 296 -86.96 -75.33 -33.85
C ALA A 296 -85.88 -75.10 -34.93
N ASP A 297 -86.11 -74.20 -35.89
CA ASP A 297 -85.16 -73.95 -36.99
C ASP A 297 -84.18 -72.80 -36.69
N GLN A 298 -84.55 -71.88 -35.79
CA GLN A 298 -83.67 -70.78 -35.37
C GLN A 298 -82.54 -71.24 -34.44
N ALA A 299 -82.71 -72.36 -33.73
CA ALA A 299 -81.69 -72.90 -32.83
C ALA A 299 -80.43 -73.35 -33.58
N ARG A 300 -80.60 -73.90 -34.79
CA ARG A 300 -79.47 -74.33 -35.66
C ARG A 300 -78.72 -73.14 -36.24
N GLN A 301 -79.44 -72.10 -36.70
CA GLN A 301 -78.81 -70.86 -37.17
C GLN A 301 -78.08 -70.13 -36.03
N ARG A 302 -78.65 -70.14 -34.81
CA ARG A 302 -77.98 -69.60 -33.61
C ARG A 302 -76.73 -70.39 -33.22
N GLN A 303 -76.72 -71.71 -33.39
CA GLN A 303 -75.53 -72.53 -33.15
C GLN A 303 -74.42 -72.25 -34.16
N ILE A 304 -74.74 -72.08 -35.44
CA ILE A 304 -73.76 -71.70 -36.47
C ILE A 304 -73.17 -70.32 -36.17
N ILE A 305 -74.02 -69.33 -35.84
CA ILE A 305 -73.56 -67.98 -35.46
C ILE A 305 -72.72 -68.01 -34.17
N ALA A 306 -73.08 -68.85 -33.20
CA ALA A 306 -72.32 -69.01 -31.96
C ALA A 306 -70.95 -69.66 -32.19
N GLU A 307 -70.86 -70.67 -33.05
CA GLU A 307 -69.60 -71.31 -33.41
C GLU A 307 -68.71 -70.42 -34.26
N GLU A 308 -69.28 -69.68 -35.21
CA GLU A 308 -68.55 -68.74 -36.05
C GLU A 308 -68.00 -67.57 -35.21
N ARG A 309 -68.81 -67.04 -34.28
CA ARG A 309 -68.37 -66.03 -33.31
C ARG A 309 -67.31 -66.58 -32.35
N ARG A 310 -67.42 -67.85 -31.93
CA ARG A 310 -66.40 -68.51 -31.10
C ARG A 310 -65.09 -68.70 -31.86
N LYS A 311 -65.13 -69.09 -33.14
CA LYS A 311 -63.94 -69.19 -34.01
C LYS A 311 -63.30 -67.82 -34.25
N GLN A 312 -64.10 -66.77 -34.45
CA GLN A 312 -63.61 -65.40 -34.57
C GLN A 312 -62.92 -64.93 -33.29
N LEU A 313 -63.54 -65.16 -32.11
CA LEU A 313 -62.94 -64.83 -30.82
C LEU A 313 -61.67 -65.65 -30.55
N GLU A 314 -61.62 -66.91 -30.99
CA GLU A 314 -60.42 -67.74 -30.88
C GLU A 314 -59.28 -67.23 -31.77
N LEU A 315 -59.59 -66.82 -33.01
CA LEU A 315 -58.64 -66.18 -33.92
C LEU A 315 -58.16 -64.83 -33.35
N GLU A 316 -59.05 -64.00 -32.80
CA GLU A 316 -58.71 -62.72 -32.19
C GLU A 316 -57.89 -62.88 -30.89
N ALA A 317 -58.21 -63.89 -30.08
CA ALA A 317 -57.41 -64.27 -28.91
C ALA A 317 -56.02 -64.81 -29.30
N ARG A 318 -55.89 -65.41 -30.49
CA ARG A 318 -54.57 -65.76 -31.06
C ARG A 318 -53.86 -64.54 -31.65
N GLN A 319 -54.57 -63.62 -32.31
CA GLN A 319 -54.02 -62.38 -32.87
C GLN A 319 -53.54 -61.40 -31.80
N SER A 320 -54.22 -61.31 -30.66
CA SER A 320 -53.78 -60.51 -29.50
C SER A 320 -52.54 -61.07 -28.83
N LYS A 321 -52.29 -62.39 -28.96
CA LYS A 321 -51.08 -63.08 -28.48
C LYS A 321 -49.93 -63.05 -29.49
N TRP A 322 -50.15 -62.57 -30.71
CA TRP A 322 -49.07 -62.43 -31.70
C TRP A 322 -48.06 -61.37 -31.26
N SER A 323 -46.78 -61.71 -31.40
CA SER A 323 -45.69 -60.73 -31.24
C SER A 323 -45.83 -59.62 -32.29
N THR A 324 -45.28 -58.45 -32.01
CA THR A 324 -45.25 -57.32 -32.97
C THR A 324 -44.62 -57.75 -34.30
N ALA A 325 -43.65 -58.66 -34.23
CA ALA A 325 -43.04 -59.30 -35.40
C ALA A 325 -44.02 -60.17 -36.20
N ASP A 326 -44.86 -60.97 -35.53
CA ASP A 326 -45.83 -61.85 -36.19
C ASP A 326 -46.99 -61.06 -36.81
N ARG A 327 -47.40 -59.97 -36.16
CA ARG A 327 -48.37 -59.03 -36.73
C ARG A 327 -47.84 -58.40 -38.01
N LEU A 328 -46.57 -57.98 -38.02
CA LEU A 328 -45.91 -57.44 -39.22
C LEU A 328 -45.72 -58.50 -40.32
N ARG A 329 -45.40 -59.75 -39.97
CA ARG A 329 -45.37 -60.88 -40.93
C ARG A 329 -46.74 -61.09 -41.59
N PHE A 330 -47.81 -61.14 -40.80
CA PHE A 330 -49.17 -61.32 -41.31
C PHE A 330 -49.62 -60.16 -42.21
N LEU A 331 -49.31 -58.92 -41.81
CA LEU A 331 -49.66 -57.71 -42.58
C LEU A 331 -48.85 -57.60 -43.89
N ALA A 332 -47.59 -58.03 -43.88
CA ALA A 332 -46.78 -58.05 -45.10
C ALA A 332 -47.22 -59.15 -46.06
N HIS A 333 -47.56 -60.34 -45.55
CA HIS A 333 -48.04 -61.45 -46.36
C HIS A 333 -49.44 -61.18 -46.94
N SER A 334 -50.33 -60.50 -46.21
CA SER A 334 -51.64 -60.05 -46.74
C SER A 334 -51.51 -58.99 -47.84
N GLN A 335 -50.40 -58.24 -47.86
CA GLN A 335 -50.05 -57.32 -48.96
C GLN A 335 -49.27 -58.00 -50.09
N GLY A 336 -49.09 -59.34 -50.06
CA GLY A 336 -48.39 -60.11 -51.08
C GLY A 336 -46.88 -59.87 -51.13
N ARG A 337 -46.26 -59.40 -50.02
CA ARG A 337 -44.83 -59.10 -49.94
C ARG A 337 -44.13 -60.08 -48.99
N ASP A 338 -43.20 -60.87 -49.53
CA ASP A 338 -42.36 -61.76 -48.73
C ASP A 338 -41.16 -60.96 -48.17
N VAL A 339 -41.17 -60.73 -46.85
CA VAL A 339 -40.12 -59.98 -46.13
C VAL A 339 -39.32 -60.91 -45.24
N SER A 340 -37.98 -60.79 -45.31
CA SER A 340 -37.04 -61.61 -44.55
C SER A 340 -37.06 -61.27 -43.05
N GLU A 341 -36.79 -62.26 -42.20
CA GLU A 341 -36.85 -62.14 -40.72
C GLU A 341 -36.01 -61.00 -40.15
N LYS A 342 -34.99 -60.55 -40.89
CA LYS A 342 -34.06 -59.49 -40.50
C LYS A 342 -34.68 -58.08 -40.54
N VAL A 343 -35.67 -57.85 -41.39
CA VAL A 343 -36.39 -56.57 -41.48
C VAL A 343 -37.41 -56.44 -40.32
N ILE A 344 -37.93 -57.56 -39.84
CA ILE A 344 -38.99 -57.62 -38.83
C ILE A 344 -38.42 -57.57 -37.40
N ILE A 345 -37.19 -58.06 -37.20
CA ILE A 345 -36.49 -58.05 -35.90
C ILE A 345 -35.88 -56.67 -35.55
N GLY A 346 -35.83 -55.72 -36.50
CA GLY A 346 -35.30 -54.37 -36.29
C GLY A 346 -36.33 -53.29 -35.94
N ALA A 347 -37.63 -53.62 -35.87
CA ALA A 347 -38.70 -52.65 -35.63
C ALA A 347 -38.89 -52.35 -34.13
N ALA A 348 -37.89 -51.72 -33.51
CA ALA A 348 -38.11 -51.00 -32.26
C ALA A 348 -38.99 -49.77 -32.53
N LYS A 349 -39.90 -49.46 -31.60
CA LYS A 349 -40.78 -48.28 -31.67
C LYS A 349 -39.93 -47.03 -31.92
N THR A 350 -40.04 -46.43 -33.10
CA THR A 350 -39.39 -45.15 -33.39
C THR A 350 -40.01 -44.10 -32.46
N THR A 351 -39.18 -43.28 -31.82
CA THR A 351 -39.67 -42.09 -31.12
C THR A 351 -40.06 -41.08 -32.18
N ASP A 352 -41.35 -40.83 -32.37
CA ASP A 352 -41.82 -39.80 -33.29
C ASP A 352 -41.36 -38.44 -32.74
N SER A 353 -40.37 -37.84 -33.39
CA SER A 353 -40.07 -36.42 -33.26
C SER A 353 -40.98 -35.70 -34.26
N GLU A 354 -41.92 -34.89 -33.77
CA GLU A 354 -42.95 -34.25 -34.59
C GLU A 354 -42.39 -33.23 -35.62
N ASP A 355 -41.11 -32.83 -35.51
CA ASP A 355 -40.44 -31.84 -36.37
C ASP A 355 -39.14 -32.33 -37.03
N ILE A 356 -38.71 -31.66 -38.11
CA ILE A 356 -37.43 -31.90 -38.80
C ILE A 356 -36.26 -31.62 -37.84
N VAL A 357 -35.51 -32.66 -37.46
CA VAL A 357 -34.34 -32.52 -36.59
C VAL A 357 -33.22 -31.78 -37.33
N HIS A 358 -32.86 -30.59 -36.86
CA HIS A 358 -31.74 -29.81 -37.40
C HIS A 358 -30.37 -30.34 -36.94
N ASP A 359 -29.32 -30.08 -37.73
CA ASP A 359 -27.93 -30.44 -37.39
C ASP A 359 -27.50 -29.82 -36.05
N SER A 360 -26.95 -30.64 -35.15
CA SER A 360 -26.44 -30.23 -33.84
C SER A 360 -25.47 -29.05 -33.89
N ARG A 361 -24.70 -28.92 -34.99
CA ARG A 361 -23.75 -27.82 -35.19
C ARG A 361 -24.44 -26.46 -35.21
N LEU A 362 -25.68 -26.39 -35.69
CA LEU A 362 -26.44 -25.14 -35.75
C LEU A 362 -26.76 -24.61 -34.36
N TYR A 363 -27.11 -25.49 -33.42
CA TYR A 363 -27.38 -25.12 -32.04
C TYR A 363 -26.12 -24.68 -31.29
N THR A 364 -24.96 -25.26 -31.63
CA THR A 364 -23.67 -24.88 -31.01
C THR A 364 -23.09 -23.56 -31.52
N LYS A 365 -23.63 -23.00 -32.62
CA LYS A 365 -23.11 -21.77 -33.26
C LYS A 365 -23.74 -20.48 -32.73
N ALA A 366 -24.61 -20.52 -31.72
CA ALA A 366 -25.33 -19.34 -31.26
C ALA A 366 -24.37 -18.29 -30.63
N ALA A 367 -24.26 -17.12 -31.28
CA ALA A 367 -23.51 -15.97 -30.78
C ALA A 367 -24.46 -15.02 -30.01
N ARG A 368 -24.11 -14.68 -28.77
CA ARG A 368 -24.81 -13.65 -27.98
C ARG A 368 -24.08 -12.34 -28.20
N ARG A 369 -24.74 -11.36 -28.85
CA ARG A 369 -24.20 -10.01 -29.06
C ARG A 369 -24.47 -9.14 -27.85
N ASN A 370 -23.52 -8.27 -27.52
CA ASN A 370 -23.69 -7.20 -26.55
C ASN A 370 -24.16 -5.93 -27.28
N GLU A 371 -25.00 -5.12 -26.63
CA GLU A 371 -25.65 -3.94 -27.23
C GLU A 371 -24.63 -2.88 -27.72
N SER A 372 -23.45 -2.82 -27.11
CA SER A 372 -22.38 -1.87 -27.46
C SER A 372 -21.33 -2.42 -28.44
N GLN A 373 -21.49 -3.65 -28.94
CA GLN A 373 -20.50 -4.28 -29.80
C GLN A 373 -20.82 -4.08 -31.29
N VAL A 374 -20.04 -3.19 -31.94
CA VAL A 374 -20.22 -2.80 -33.36
C VAL A 374 -19.75 -3.90 -34.33
N TYR A 375 -18.70 -4.67 -33.98
CA TYR A 375 -18.13 -5.71 -34.84
C TYR A 375 -18.22 -7.11 -34.23
N ASP A 376 -18.49 -8.11 -35.08
CA ASP A 376 -18.67 -9.51 -34.68
C ASP A 376 -17.37 -10.29 -34.46
N SER A 377 -16.31 -9.92 -35.18
CA SER A 377 -15.01 -10.58 -35.14
C SER A 377 -13.92 -9.60 -34.73
N PRO A 378 -12.94 -10.00 -33.89
CA PRO A 378 -11.79 -9.16 -33.58
C PRO A 378 -10.96 -8.91 -34.85
N LEU A 379 -10.30 -7.74 -34.91
CA LEU A 379 -9.53 -7.30 -36.07
C LEU A 379 -8.35 -8.24 -36.37
N PHE A 380 -7.76 -8.85 -35.34
CA PHE A 380 -6.66 -9.79 -35.47
C PHE A 380 -7.04 -11.19 -34.97
N MET A 381 -6.80 -12.21 -35.78
CA MET A 381 -7.04 -13.61 -35.40
C MET A 381 -6.19 -14.07 -34.21
N GLN A 382 -5.07 -13.42 -33.94
CA GLN A 382 -4.20 -13.73 -32.79
C GLN A 382 -4.90 -13.50 -31.46
N GLU A 383 -5.78 -12.49 -31.37
CA GLU A 383 -6.56 -12.21 -30.17
C GLU A 383 -7.68 -13.24 -29.96
N SER A 384 -8.26 -13.77 -31.05
CA SER A 384 -9.30 -14.82 -31.00
C SER A 384 -8.76 -16.22 -30.67
N ARG A 385 -7.44 -16.42 -30.79
CA ARG A 385 -6.78 -17.71 -30.55
C ARG A 385 -6.19 -17.73 -29.15
N SER A 386 -6.61 -18.69 -28.33
CA SER A 386 -6.06 -18.87 -26.97
C SER A 386 -4.61 -19.35 -26.93
N SER A 387 -4.07 -19.87 -28.04
CA SER A 387 -2.66 -20.27 -28.13
C SER A 387 -2.14 -20.20 -29.59
N ILE A 388 -0.87 -19.82 -29.74
CA ILE A 388 -0.21 -19.68 -31.06
C ILE A 388 0.45 -20.99 -31.49
N TYR A 389 1.09 -21.71 -30.55
CA TYR A 389 1.71 -23.01 -30.82
C TYR A 389 1.60 -23.90 -29.58
N ARG A 390 1.06 -25.11 -29.74
CA ARG A 390 1.06 -26.15 -28.71
C ARG A 390 1.69 -27.41 -29.30
N PRO A 391 2.88 -27.84 -28.83
CA PRO A 391 3.54 -29.03 -29.36
C PRO A 391 2.71 -30.28 -29.02
N LYS A 392 2.37 -31.07 -30.03
CA LYS A 392 1.63 -32.32 -29.87
C LYS A 392 2.58 -33.51 -29.67
N VAL A 393 3.26 -33.54 -28.52
CA VAL A 393 4.18 -34.65 -28.20
C VAL A 393 3.44 -36.00 -28.20
N ALA A 394 2.17 -36.01 -27.79
CA ALA A 394 1.34 -37.22 -27.77
C ALA A 394 0.99 -37.79 -29.17
N SER A 395 0.81 -36.94 -30.20
CA SER A 395 0.54 -37.44 -31.55
C SER A 395 1.82 -37.93 -32.24
N TYR A 396 2.96 -37.25 -32.00
CA TYR A 396 4.27 -37.68 -32.52
C TYR A 396 4.79 -38.97 -31.89
N ALA A 397 4.41 -39.28 -30.64
CA ALA A 397 4.78 -40.53 -30.00
C ALA A 397 4.07 -41.75 -30.61
N VAL A 398 2.81 -41.61 -31.05
CA VAL A 398 2.03 -42.71 -31.63
C VAL A 398 2.49 -43.07 -33.04
N GLU A 399 2.93 -42.09 -33.83
CA GLU A 399 3.38 -42.30 -35.21
C GLU A 399 4.83 -42.84 -35.31
N ARG A 400 5.66 -42.63 -34.27
CA ARG A 400 7.07 -43.07 -34.23
C ARG A 400 7.30 -44.32 -33.36
N ALA A 401 6.34 -44.70 -32.52
CA ALA A 401 6.41 -45.89 -31.65
C ALA A 401 6.06 -47.22 -32.35
N GLY A 402 6.32 -47.34 -33.65
CA GLY A 402 6.33 -48.62 -34.35
C GLY A 402 7.65 -49.39 -34.18
N ASP A 403 8.78 -48.68 -34.03
CA ASP A 403 10.12 -49.30 -34.15
C ASP A 403 11.00 -49.22 -32.89
N THR A 404 10.59 -48.53 -31.82
CA THR A 404 11.45 -48.31 -30.62
C THR A 404 10.95 -48.99 -29.34
N LEU A 405 9.96 -49.88 -29.42
CA LEU A 405 9.38 -50.61 -28.27
C LEU A 405 10.04 -51.97 -27.97
N ARG A 406 11.27 -52.21 -28.44
CA ARG A 406 12.02 -53.46 -28.16
C ARG A 406 13.28 -53.29 -27.31
N ASN A 407 13.84 -52.09 -27.20
CA ASN A 407 15.14 -51.85 -26.54
C ASN A 407 15.07 -51.11 -25.19
N LEU A 408 13.89 -50.83 -24.65
CA LEU A 408 13.75 -50.09 -23.38
C LEU A 408 13.45 -50.96 -22.14
N ASN A 409 13.33 -52.29 -22.30
CA ASN A 409 13.04 -53.22 -21.20
C ASN A 409 14.28 -53.90 -20.60
N GLN A 410 15.50 -53.42 -20.89
CA GLN A 410 16.75 -54.10 -20.48
C GLN A 410 17.72 -53.25 -19.65
N SER A 411 17.37 -52.02 -19.27
CA SER A 411 18.30 -51.17 -18.50
C SER A 411 17.62 -50.27 -17.47
N THR A 412 16.97 -50.85 -16.46
CA THR A 412 16.76 -50.15 -15.18
C THR A 412 16.77 -51.15 -14.02
N GLY A 413 17.97 -51.36 -13.46
CA GLY A 413 18.19 -52.00 -12.16
C GLY A 413 18.94 -51.03 -11.23
N SER A 414 18.58 -51.11 -9.95
CA SER A 414 19.18 -50.53 -8.72
C SER A 414 19.00 -49.04 -8.38
N ASN A 415 18.22 -48.83 -7.30
CA ASN A 415 18.48 -48.05 -6.05
C ASN A 415 18.86 -46.56 -6.15
N GLU A 416 18.39 -45.60 -5.34
CA GLU A 416 17.57 -45.60 -4.12
C GLU A 416 17.17 -44.13 -3.80
N THR A 417 16.12 -43.97 -2.98
CA THR A 417 15.88 -42.86 -2.02
C THR A 417 15.45 -41.44 -2.44
N GLN A 418 14.22 -41.13 -1.97
CA GLN A 418 13.75 -39.92 -1.27
C GLN A 418 13.45 -38.61 -2.03
N ASN A 419 12.24 -38.13 -1.76
CA ASN A 419 11.75 -36.75 -1.81
C ASN A 419 11.75 -36.01 -3.15
N SER A 420 10.61 -36.05 -3.85
CA SER A 420 10.25 -35.05 -4.86
C SER A 420 8.96 -34.33 -4.49
N ASN A 421 9.09 -33.23 -3.74
CA ASN A 421 8.24 -32.06 -3.96
C ASN A 421 9.02 -31.10 -4.86
N HIS A 422 8.34 -30.44 -5.81
CA HIS A 422 8.76 -29.35 -6.69
C HIS A 422 9.12 -29.73 -8.14
N ARG A 423 8.15 -29.54 -9.04
CA ARG A 423 8.38 -29.28 -10.46
C ARG A 423 7.64 -28.01 -10.88
N GLY A 424 8.19 -26.87 -10.48
CA GLY A 424 7.98 -25.57 -11.12
C GLY A 424 9.18 -25.24 -12.02
N PRO A 425 9.07 -24.27 -12.95
CA PRO A 425 10.13 -23.96 -13.90
C PRO A 425 11.34 -23.29 -13.22
N ILE A 426 12.53 -23.72 -13.62
CA ILE A 426 13.84 -23.20 -13.21
C ILE A 426 14.12 -21.91 -14.01
N ALA A 427 14.39 -20.80 -13.32
CA ALA A 427 14.81 -19.54 -13.95
C ALA A 427 16.35 -19.47 -14.07
N PHE A 428 16.85 -19.04 -15.24
CA PHE A 428 18.27 -18.81 -15.49
C PHE A 428 18.75 -17.52 -14.82
N THR A 429 19.93 -17.54 -14.20
CA THR A 429 20.63 -16.35 -13.71
C THR A 429 21.38 -15.68 -14.86
N ARG A 430 21.13 -14.37 -15.07
CA ARG A 430 21.91 -13.53 -15.99
C ARG A 430 23.17 -13.05 -15.27
N ALA A 431 24.33 -13.35 -15.83
CA ALA A 431 25.63 -12.87 -15.37
C ALA A 431 25.79 -11.36 -15.61
N GLU A 432 26.40 -10.67 -14.64
CA GLU A 432 26.81 -9.28 -14.75
C GLU A 432 28.03 -9.11 -15.67
N ARG A 433 28.08 -8.00 -16.42
CA ARG A 433 29.34 -7.33 -16.78
C ARG A 433 29.16 -5.83 -17.06
N SER A 434 29.70 -5.04 -16.12
CA SER A 434 30.39 -3.75 -16.21
C SER A 434 29.82 -2.57 -17.03
N GLU A 435 29.51 -1.51 -16.28
CA GLU A 435 30.02 -0.14 -16.42
C GLU A 435 29.82 0.64 -17.74
N SER A 436 28.91 1.63 -17.69
CA SER A 436 29.27 3.05 -17.46
C SER A 436 28.47 4.05 -18.32
N ALA A 437 27.94 5.04 -17.59
CA ALA A 437 27.82 6.45 -17.95
C ALA A 437 26.71 6.92 -18.91
N ARG A 438 25.82 7.73 -18.29
CA ARG A 438 25.28 9.03 -18.77
C ARG A 438 24.23 8.93 -19.88
N THR A 439 23.16 9.71 -19.92
CA THR A 439 22.64 10.90 -19.22
C THR A 439 21.21 11.03 -19.76
N GLU A 440 20.23 11.26 -18.90
CA GLU A 440 19.39 12.48 -18.92
C GLU A 440 18.31 12.54 -20.04
N ASN A 441 17.25 13.25 -19.66
CA ASN A 441 16.16 13.83 -20.44
C ASN A 441 14.90 12.96 -20.52
N ASP A 442 13.88 13.27 -19.70
CA ASP A 442 12.87 14.36 -19.90
C ASP A 442 11.69 13.77 -20.70
N GLU A 443 10.40 14.01 -20.46
CA GLU A 443 9.69 15.01 -19.67
C GLU A 443 8.19 14.62 -19.68
N ALA A 444 7.44 15.15 -18.70
CA ALA A 444 6.08 15.71 -18.77
C ALA A 444 4.90 14.81 -19.25
N GLU A 445 3.88 14.57 -18.41
CA GLU A 445 2.68 15.42 -18.15
C GLU A 445 1.43 14.76 -18.79
N GLU A 446 0.18 14.81 -18.33
CA GLU A 446 -0.51 15.24 -17.11
C GLU A 446 -2.02 14.87 -17.30
N ARG A 447 -2.79 14.72 -16.20
CA ARG A 447 -4.28 14.88 -16.06
C ARG A 447 -5.21 13.81 -16.69
N GLU A 448 -6.43 13.51 -16.21
CA GLU A 448 -7.24 13.77 -15.01
C GLU A 448 -8.50 12.86 -15.03
N VAL A 449 -8.86 12.29 -13.87
CA VAL A 449 -10.20 12.27 -13.20
C VAL A 449 -11.48 11.84 -13.96
N LYS A 450 -12.11 10.71 -13.54
CA LYS A 450 -13.47 10.64 -12.90
C LYS A 450 -13.93 9.21 -12.52
N ARG A 451 -14.60 9.15 -11.36
CA ARG A 451 -15.23 8.03 -10.59
C ARG A 451 -16.50 7.44 -11.28
N PRO A 452 -17.33 6.58 -10.63
CA PRO A 452 -17.12 5.39 -9.76
C PRO A 452 -17.85 4.12 -10.27
N ARG A 453 -17.57 2.96 -9.64
CA ARG A 453 -18.33 1.71 -9.80
C ARG A 453 -19.40 1.58 -8.71
N ASN A 454 -20.65 1.34 -9.13
CA ASN A 454 -21.66 0.65 -8.34
C ASN A 454 -21.52 -0.86 -8.55
N GLY A 455 -21.71 -1.61 -7.47
CA GLY A 455 -21.78 -3.06 -7.38
C GLY A 455 -21.99 -3.41 -5.92
#